data_AF-A0A7K4HGP0-F1
#
_entry.id   AF-A0A7K4HGP0-F1
#
_cell.length_a   1.000
_cell.length_b   1.000
_cell.length_c   1.000
_cell.angle_alpha   90.00
_cell.angle_beta   90.00
_cell.angle_gamma   90.00
#
_symmetry.space_group_name_H-M   'P 1'
#
loop_
_entity.id
_entity.type
_entity.pdbx_description
1 polymer ?
#
loop_
_entity_poly.entity_id
_entity_poly.type
_entity_poly.pdbx_seq_one_letter_code
_entity_poly.pdbx_strand_id
1 'polypeptide(L)' 'MGLPGVTREEMTEVDRIMVEDFKIPVELMMELAGFNLAKLALKLSNNNYSNYIIIAGSGNNAGGGIVAARRLAS' A
#
# COMPACT_ATOMS: atom_id res chain seq x y z
N MET A 1 -15.51 19.77 -1.69
CA MET A 1 -14.51 19.79 -0.60
C MET A 1 -13.59 18.60 -0.81
N GLY A 2 -12.28 18.82 -0.88
CA GLY A 2 -11.32 17.73 -0.92
C GLY A 2 -11.24 17.02 0.45
N LEU A 3 -10.73 15.80 0.47
CA LEU A 3 -10.38 15.14 1.72
C LEU A 3 -9.24 15.92 2.41
N PRO A 4 -9.24 16.07 3.74
CA PRO A 4 -8.12 16.68 4.44
C PRO A 4 -6.87 15.81 4.27
N GLY A 5 -5.72 16.45 4.06
CA GLY A 5 -4.42 15.78 4.16
C GLY A 5 -4.04 15.58 5.61
N VAL A 6 -3.15 14.62 5.87
CA VAL A 6 -2.56 14.37 7.19
C VAL A 6 -1.06 14.62 7.16
N THR A 7 -0.48 15.08 8.26
CA THR A 7 0.97 15.23 8.44
C THR A 7 1.65 13.88 8.68
N ARG A 8 2.99 13.88 8.71
CA ARG A 8 3.75 12.67 9.05
C ARG A 8 3.47 12.23 10.48
N GLU A 9 3.41 13.19 11.41
CA GLU A 9 3.17 12.94 12.82
C GLU A 9 1.78 12.34 13.04
N GLU A 10 0.77 12.88 12.34
CA GLU A 10 -0.59 12.34 12.36
C GLU A 10 -0.64 10.92 11.77
N MET A 11 0.02 10.66 10.64
CA MET A 11 0.05 9.32 10.06
C MET A 11 0.79 8.30 10.95
N THR A 12 1.83 8.74 11.66
CA THR A 12 2.53 7.90 12.65
C THR A 12 1.60 7.51 13.80
N GLU A 13 0.78 8.44 14.26
CA GLU A 13 -0.22 8.16 15.29
C GLU A 13 -1.34 7.25 14.78
N VAL A 14 -1.75 7.40 13.51
CA VAL A 14 -2.67 6.46 12.87
C VAL A 14 -2.10 5.04 12.89
N ASP A 15 -0.84 4.84 12.50
CA ASP A 15 -0.20 3.52 12.52
C ASP A 15 -0.16 2.93 13.95
N ARG A 16 0.15 3.77 14.96
CA ARG A 16 0.14 3.36 16.37
C ARG A 16 -1.26 2.91 16.80
N ILE A 17 -2.29 3.73 16.55
CA ILE A 17 -3.69 3.44 16.90
C ILE A 17 -4.15 2.12 16.23
N MET A 18 -3.80 1.90 14.97
CA MET A 18 -4.18 0.69 14.24
C MET A 18 -3.62 -0.58 14.90
N VAL A 19 -2.36 -0.54 15.32
CA VAL A 19 -1.69 -1.70 15.94
C VAL A 19 -2.06 -1.85 17.41
N GLU A 20 -2.01 -0.77 18.18
CA GLU A 20 -2.16 -0.81 19.64
C GLU A 20 -3.61 -0.84 20.09
N ASP A 21 -4.50 -0.07 19.46
CA ASP A 21 -5.88 0.06 19.93
C ASP A 21 -6.80 -0.89 19.15
N PHE A 22 -6.68 -0.92 17.82
CA PHE A 22 -7.50 -1.78 16.97
C PHE A 22 -6.95 -3.20 16.79
N LYS A 23 -5.72 -3.47 17.24
CA LYS A 23 -5.05 -4.78 17.10
C LYS A 23 -4.96 -5.27 15.66
N ILE A 24 -4.90 -4.35 14.70
CA ILE A 24 -4.71 -4.64 13.29
C ILE A 24 -3.21 -4.72 13.03
N PRO A 25 -2.68 -5.90 12.62
CA PRO A 25 -1.26 -6.07 12.39
C PRO A 25 -0.81 -5.32 11.12
N VAL A 26 0.43 -4.83 11.13
CA VAL A 26 1.02 -4.04 10.03
C VAL A 26 1.01 -4.81 8.71
N GLU A 27 1.19 -6.12 8.77
CA GLU A 27 1.15 -7.03 7.62
C GLU A 27 -0.20 -7.00 6.91
N LEU A 28 -1.31 -6.91 7.66
CA LEU A 28 -2.65 -6.84 7.08
C LEU A 28 -2.91 -5.48 6.43
N MET A 29 -2.44 -4.39 7.06
CA MET A 29 -2.51 -3.05 6.47
C MET A 29 -1.70 -2.98 5.17
N MET A 30 -0.50 -3.55 5.18
CA MET A 30 0.39 -3.64 4.03
C MET A 30 -0.18 -4.49 2.91
N GLU A 31 -0.83 -5.61 3.23
CA GLU A 31 -1.54 -6.44 2.26
C GLU A 31 -2.63 -5.65 1.53
N LEU A 32 -3.40 -4.86 2.28
CA LEU A 32 -4.46 -4.03 1.71
C LEU A 32 -3.89 -2.88 0.86
N ALA A 33 -2.80 -2.25 1.34
CA ALA A 33 -2.12 -1.18 0.61
C ALA A 33 -1.58 -1.70 -0.74
N GLY A 34 -0.87 -2.83 -0.74
CA GLY A 34 -0.33 -3.42 -1.96
C GLY A 34 -1.40 -3.94 -2.92
N PHE A 35 -2.50 -4.51 -2.40
CA PHE A 35 -3.65 -4.89 -3.23
C PHE A 35 -4.27 -3.69 -3.94
N ASN A 36 -4.48 -2.58 -3.24
CA ASN A 36 -5.00 -1.36 -3.84
C ASN A 36 -4.01 -0.74 -4.83
N LEU A 37 -2.70 -0.81 -4.56
CA LEU A 37 -1.67 -0.38 -5.49
C LEU A 37 -1.70 -1.20 -6.79
N ALA A 38 -1.78 -2.53 -6.70
CA ALA A 38 -1.92 -3.40 -7.87
C ALA A 38 -3.17 -3.05 -8.70
N LYS A 39 -4.33 -2.89 -8.03
CA LYS A 39 -5.57 -2.46 -8.71
C LYS A 39 -5.43 -1.12 -9.39
N LEU A 40 -4.76 -0.16 -8.74
CA LEU A 40 -4.53 1.16 -9.31
C LEU A 40 -3.61 1.07 -10.53
N ALA A 41 -2.53 0.28 -10.48
CA ALA A 41 -1.63 0.06 -11.60
C ALA A 41 -2.35 -0.56 -12.81
N LEU A 42 -3.19 -1.57 -12.61
CA LEU A 42 -4.04 -2.16 -13.65
C LEU A 42 -4.99 -1.12 -14.24
N LYS A 43 -5.65 -0.33 -13.39
CA LYS A 43 -6.58 0.71 -13.82
C LYS A 43 -5.89 1.78 -14.66
N LEU A 44 -4.76 2.31 -14.21
CA LEU A 44 -4.02 3.36 -14.92
C LEU A 44 -3.42 2.87 -16.24
N SER A 45 -3.09 1.58 -16.32
CA SER A 45 -2.59 0.96 -17.56
C SER A 45 -3.71 0.46 -18.48
N ASN A 46 -4.99 0.59 -18.10
CA ASN A 46 -6.12 -0.06 -18.77
C ASN A 46 -5.88 -1.57 -18.99
N ASN A 47 -5.13 -2.22 -18.09
CA ASN A 47 -4.73 -3.62 -18.19
C ASN A 47 -3.99 -3.98 -19.50
N ASN A 48 -3.30 -3.02 -20.13
CA ASN A 48 -2.62 -3.22 -21.42
C ASN A 48 -1.19 -3.77 -21.30
N TYR A 49 -0.67 -3.92 -20.07
CA TYR A 49 0.68 -4.43 -19.83
C TYR A 49 0.63 -5.74 -19.09
N SER A 50 1.48 -6.68 -19.52
CA SER A 50 1.67 -7.97 -18.84
C SER A 50 2.88 -7.98 -17.91
N ASN A 51 3.72 -6.93 -17.97
CA ASN A 51 4.97 -6.82 -17.22
C ASN A 51 4.99 -5.51 -16.45
N TYR A 52 5.40 -5.59 -15.19
CA TYR A 52 5.52 -4.45 -14.27
C TYR A 52 6.91 -4.44 -13.63
N ILE A 53 7.50 -3.25 -13.50
CA ILE A 53 8.74 -3.04 -12.76
C ILE A 53 8.39 -2.47 -11.39
N ILE A 54 8.84 -3.12 -10.34
CA ILE A 54 8.65 -2.68 -8.95
C ILE A 54 10.00 -2.27 -8.38
N ILE A 55 10.09 -1.03 -7.90
CA ILE A 55 11.28 -0.49 -7.24
C ILE A 55 10.95 -0.36 -5.76
N ALA A 56 11.51 -1.26 -4.95
CA ALA A 56 11.27 -1.33 -3.51
C ALA A 56 12.49 -0.82 -2.73
N GLY A 57 12.27 0.10 -1.79
CA GLY A 57 13.30 0.56 -0.85
C GLY A 57 13.47 -0.39 0.34
N SER A 58 14.09 0.09 1.42
CA SER A 58 14.28 -0.69 2.66
C SER A 58 13.22 -0.42 3.74
N GLY A 59 12.32 0.54 3.53
CA GLY A 59 11.27 0.91 4.51
C GLY A 59 9.93 0.24 4.28
N ASN A 60 8.92 0.58 5.09
CA ASN A 60 7.59 -0.05 5.07
C ASN A 60 6.87 0.03 3.71
N ASN A 61 7.12 1.08 2.92
CA ASN A 61 6.57 1.21 1.57
C ASN A 61 6.99 0.07 0.64
N ALA A 62 8.17 -0.51 0.87
CA ALA A 62 8.68 -1.64 0.09
C ALA A 62 7.74 -2.83 0.17
N GLY A 63 7.18 -3.10 1.36
CA GLY A 63 6.29 -4.23 1.56
C GLY A 63 4.97 -4.09 0.79
N GLY A 64 4.40 -2.88 0.69
CA GLY A 64 3.26 -2.61 -0.19
C GLY A 64 3.61 -2.85 -1.67
N GLY A 65 4.82 -2.47 -2.09
CA GLY A 65 5.34 -2.77 -3.43
C GLY A 65 5.49 -4.28 -3.70
N ILE A 66 6.03 -5.04 -2.75
CA ILE A 66 6.20 -6.50 -2.86
C ILE A 66 4.84 -7.22 -2.92
N VAL A 67 3.88 -6.80 -2.09
CA VAL A 67 2.49 -7.29 -2.17
C VAL A 67 1.91 -6.98 -3.55
N ALA A 68 2.06 -5.76 -4.04
CA ALA A 68 1.57 -5.39 -5.37
C ALA A 68 2.20 -6.25 -6.47
N ALA A 69 3.52 -6.51 -6.39
CA ALA A 69 4.22 -7.39 -7.31
C ALA A 69 3.59 -8.79 -7.37
N ARG A 70 3.35 -9.41 -6.20
CA ARG A 70 2.70 -10.72 -6.10
C ARG A 70 1.29 -10.70 -6.69
N ARG A 71 0.52 -9.64 -6.44
CA ARG A 71 -0.85 -9.49 -6.93
C ARG A 71 -0.91 -9.28 -8.45
N LEU A 72 0.04 -8.56 -9.03
CA LEU A 72 0.13 -8.33 -10.48
C LEU A 72 0.65 -9.55 -11.23
N ALA A 73 1.40 -10.42 -10.56
CA ALA A 73 1.86 -11.69 -11.11
C ALA A 73 0.82 -12.82 -11.04
N SER A 74 -0.35 -12.56 -10.43
CA SER A 74 -1.47 -13.52 -10.31
C SER A 74 -2.45 -13.36 -11.47
#